data_AF-A0A2V9IRN0-F1
#
_entry.id   AF-A0A2V9IRN0-F1
#
_cell.length_a   1.000
_cell.length_b   1.000
_cell.length_c   1.000
_cell.angle_alpha   90.00
_cell.angle_beta   90.00
_cell.angle_gamma   90.00
#
_symmetry.space_group_name_H-M   'P 1'
#
loop_
_entity.id
_entity.type
_entity.pdbx_description
1 polymer ?
#
loop_
_entity_poly.entity_id
_entity_poly.type
_entity_poly.pdbx_seq_one_letter_code
_entity_poly.pdbx_strand_id
1 'polypeptide(L)'
;MARQPIKIDRDKLRAAIRRLGDEYVFYMLDEAIDLLPPAKLHKIVRKYLDLKRLHPDSEKATKASLLANVKAFEKASLAGEYYESFDVNSKNFMEKSKGTTGWIAESHRLLDRCVEQAKTADPAEVRQAFDIIFGLLDRIDECREDIIFFADEAGAWQVGVHWEKVLPPWFKVLSATAEPEEYAQRIVGLLKRHYDYGSAKMLAVARKTATPAQRQALSKFQAAATTARGTR
;
A
#
# COMPACT_ATOMS: atom_id res chain seq x y z
N MET A 1 25.32 19.79 5.77
CA MET A 1 25.12 19.55 7.22
C MET A 1 25.25 18.06 7.49
N ALA A 2 26.11 17.64 8.42
CA ALA A 2 26.26 16.23 8.77
C ALA A 2 24.98 15.72 9.45
N ARG A 3 24.40 14.63 8.93
CA ARG A 3 23.21 13.99 9.48
C ARG A 3 23.59 13.37 10.82
N GLN A 4 23.01 13.84 11.93
CA GLN A 4 23.30 13.25 13.24
C GLN A 4 22.94 11.75 13.23
N PRO A 5 23.77 10.88 13.82
CA PRO A 5 23.48 9.45 13.88
C PRO A 5 22.22 9.23 14.71
N ILE A 6 21.25 8.52 14.15
CA ILE A 6 20.03 8.14 14.86
C ILE A 6 20.44 7.23 16.03
N LYS A 7 20.24 7.70 17.26
CA LYS A 7 20.52 6.93 18.47
C LYS A 7 19.26 6.16 18.87
N ILE A 8 19.27 4.84 18.64
CA ILE A 8 18.18 3.94 19.02
C ILE A 8 18.58 3.19 20.29
N ASP A 9 17.76 3.31 21.34
CA ASP A 9 17.85 2.48 22.53
C ASP A 9 17.33 1.06 22.21
N ARG A 10 18.25 0.09 22.19
CA ARG A 10 17.96 -1.28 21.76
C ARG A 10 17.05 -2.02 22.74
N ASP A 11 17.10 -1.70 24.02
CA ASP A 11 16.29 -2.39 25.02
C ASP A 11 14.86 -1.86 25.01
N LYS A 12 14.68 -0.54 24.83
CA LYS A 12 13.36 0.04 24.58
C LYS A 12 12.76 -0.47 23.28
N LEU A 13 13.55 -0.59 22.21
CA LEU A 13 13.07 -1.17 20.95
C LEU A 13 12.60 -2.62 21.14
N ARG A 14 13.37 -3.46 21.83
CA ARG A 14 12.96 -4.84 22.14
C ARG A 14 11.66 -4.88 22.95
N ALA A 15 11.52 -4.00 23.95
CA ALA A 15 10.32 -3.92 24.75
C ALA A 15 9.10 -3.49 23.92
N ALA A 16 9.27 -2.55 22.98
CA ALA A 16 8.23 -2.13 22.05
C ALA A 16 7.82 -3.27 21.10
N ILE A 17 8.79 -3.97 20.50
CA ILE A 17 8.53 -5.10 19.60
C ILE A 17 7.74 -6.21 20.31
N ARG A 18 8.07 -6.52 21.57
CA ARG A 18 7.35 -7.55 22.36
C ARG A 18 5.90 -7.20 22.69
N ARG A 19 5.54 -5.92 22.57
CA ARG A 19 4.16 -5.42 22.79
C ARG A 19 3.43 -5.19 21.47
N LEU A 20 4.14 -5.36 20.35
CA LEU A 20 3.59 -5.20 19.02
C LEU A 20 2.81 -6.48 18.67
N GLY A 21 1.70 -6.36 17.95
CA GLY A 21 0.97 -7.52 17.45
C GLY A 21 1.81 -8.31 16.45
N ASP A 22 1.64 -9.63 16.41
CA ASP A 22 2.43 -10.54 15.56
C ASP A 22 2.36 -10.15 14.07
N GLU A 23 1.23 -9.62 13.61
CA GLU A 23 1.06 -9.10 12.24
C GLU A 23 2.04 -7.98 11.89
N TYR A 24 2.27 -7.04 12.80
CA TYR A 24 3.18 -5.91 12.56
C TYR A 24 4.64 -6.34 12.70
N VAL A 25 4.92 -7.37 13.52
CA VAL A 25 6.26 -7.98 13.55
C VAL A 25 6.54 -8.64 12.19
N PHE A 26 5.55 -9.29 11.60
CA PHE A 26 5.64 -9.85 10.25
C PHE A 26 5.89 -8.76 9.21
N TYR A 27 5.09 -7.68 9.18
CA TYR A 27 5.28 -6.56 8.25
C TYR A 27 6.68 -5.94 8.37
N MET A 28 7.16 -5.72 9.60
CA MET A 28 8.51 -5.19 9.84
C MET A 28 9.61 -6.13 9.31
N LEU A 29 9.43 -7.45 9.42
CA LEU A 29 10.39 -8.43 8.91
C LEU A 29 10.36 -8.49 7.38
N ASP A 30 9.19 -8.36 6.77
CA ASP A 30 9.03 -8.32 5.31
C ASP A 30 9.75 -7.09 4.72
N GLU A 31 9.52 -5.89 5.28
CA GLU A 31 10.24 -4.67 4.89
C GLU A 31 11.77 -4.81 5.07
N ALA A 32 12.20 -5.51 6.13
CA ALA A 32 13.62 -5.70 6.41
C ALA A 32 14.34 -6.54 5.33
N ILE A 33 13.64 -7.36 4.55
CA ILE A 33 14.22 -8.14 3.45
C ILE A 33 14.81 -7.21 2.39
N ASP A 34 14.09 -6.14 2.04
CA ASP A 34 14.52 -5.17 1.02
C ASP A 34 15.52 -4.13 1.57
N LEU A 35 15.46 -3.84 2.88
CA LEU A 35 16.31 -2.81 3.51
C LEU A 35 17.66 -3.32 4.00
N LEU A 36 17.78 -4.60 4.36
CA LEU A 36 19.00 -5.15 4.92
C LEU A 36 20.02 -5.49 3.83
N PRO A 37 21.32 -5.18 4.03
CA PRO A 37 22.38 -5.70 3.19
C PRO A 37 22.35 -7.24 3.15
N PRO A 38 22.62 -7.89 2.00
CA PRO A 38 22.49 -9.35 1.85
C PRO A 38 23.24 -10.16 2.91
N ALA A 39 24.44 -9.73 3.29
CA ALA A 39 25.23 -10.40 4.34
C ALA A 39 24.56 -10.35 5.72
N LYS A 40 23.88 -9.24 6.06
CA LYS A 40 23.16 -9.09 7.32
C LYS A 40 21.86 -9.89 7.29
N LEU A 41 21.13 -9.85 6.18
CA LEU A 41 19.93 -10.66 5.98
C LEU A 41 20.27 -12.15 6.14
N HIS A 42 21.26 -12.66 5.40
CA HIS A 42 21.75 -14.04 5.49
C HIS A 42 22.09 -14.45 6.94
N LYS A 43 22.76 -13.58 7.70
CA LYS A 43 23.12 -13.84 9.11
C LYS A 43 21.90 -14.04 10.02
N ILE A 44 20.79 -13.36 9.72
CA ILE A 44 19.52 -13.47 10.46
C ILE A 44 18.77 -14.72 9.97
N VAL A 45 18.46 -14.81 8.67
CA VAL A 45 17.54 -15.82 8.13
C VAL A 45 18.07 -17.25 8.21
N ARG A 46 19.40 -17.46 8.08
CA ARG A 46 20.01 -18.81 8.16
C ARG A 46 19.80 -19.53 9.50
N LYS A 47 19.42 -18.79 10.54
CA LYS A 47 19.14 -19.35 11.87
C LYS A 47 17.74 -19.96 11.98
N TYR A 48 16.85 -19.58 11.07
CA TYR A 48 15.44 -19.93 11.11
C TYR A 48 14.99 -20.72 9.88
N LEU A 49 15.70 -20.59 8.75
CA LEU A 49 15.33 -21.17 7.46
C LEU A 49 16.51 -21.92 6.82
N ASP A 50 16.19 -23.03 6.14
CA ASP A 50 17.13 -23.73 5.26
C ASP A 50 17.25 -22.97 3.93
N LEU A 51 18.28 -22.12 3.82
CA LEU A 51 18.47 -21.27 2.65
C LEU A 51 18.75 -22.03 1.36
N LYS A 52 19.15 -23.31 1.44
CA LYS A 52 19.34 -24.15 0.25
C LYS A 52 18.01 -24.46 -0.46
N ARG A 53 16.88 -24.26 0.22
CA ARG A 53 15.55 -24.44 -0.36
C ARG A 53 15.00 -23.16 -0.99
N LEU A 54 15.70 -22.04 -0.87
CA LEU A 54 15.28 -20.71 -1.34
C LEU A 54 16.13 -20.23 -2.52
N HIS A 55 16.76 -21.15 -3.24
CA HIS A 55 17.47 -20.80 -4.47
C HIS A 55 16.47 -20.36 -5.53
N PRO A 56 16.79 -19.33 -6.33
CA PRO A 56 15.93 -18.92 -7.43
C PRO A 56 15.76 -20.08 -8.42
N ASP A 57 14.54 -20.30 -8.89
CA ASP A 57 14.22 -21.35 -9.87
C ASP A 57 14.95 -21.17 -11.22
N SER A 58 15.53 -20.00 -11.46
CA SER A 58 16.42 -19.75 -12.60
C SER A 58 17.58 -18.83 -12.24
N GLU A 59 18.75 -19.06 -12.85
CA GLU A 59 19.94 -18.21 -12.69
C GLU A 59 19.75 -16.78 -13.25
N LYS A 60 18.74 -16.58 -14.12
CA LYS A 60 18.31 -15.28 -14.65
C LYS A 60 17.02 -14.82 -13.97
N ALA A 61 17.02 -14.72 -12.65
CA ALA A 61 16.06 -13.84 -11.97
C ALA A 61 16.35 -12.38 -12.37
N THR A 62 15.92 -12.01 -13.57
CA THR A 62 15.91 -10.62 -14.02
C THR A 62 15.07 -9.88 -12.99
N LYS A 63 15.61 -8.81 -12.39
CA LYS A 63 14.83 -7.99 -11.46
C LYS A 63 13.56 -7.53 -12.18
N ALA A 64 12.44 -8.18 -11.91
CA ALA A 64 11.17 -7.86 -12.54
C ALA A 64 10.86 -6.39 -12.23
N SER A 65 10.40 -5.64 -13.24
CA SER A 65 10.04 -4.24 -13.08
C SER A 65 8.95 -4.08 -12.02
N LEU A 66 8.77 -2.88 -11.47
CA LEU A 66 7.70 -2.62 -10.50
C LEU A 66 6.35 -3.03 -11.07
N LEU A 67 6.05 -2.58 -12.29
CA LEU A 67 4.79 -2.90 -12.95
C LEU A 67 4.61 -4.40 -13.18
N ALA A 68 5.66 -5.14 -13.53
CA ALA A 68 5.58 -6.59 -13.67
C ALA A 68 5.25 -7.28 -12.34
N ASN A 69 5.85 -6.85 -11.23
CA ASN A 69 5.55 -7.40 -9.90
C ASN A 69 4.11 -7.06 -9.49
N VAL A 70 3.66 -5.83 -9.72
CA VAL A 70 2.29 -5.41 -9.39
C VAL A 70 1.25 -6.19 -10.20
N LYS A 71 1.50 -6.45 -11.49
CA LYS A 71 0.62 -7.30 -12.31
C LYS A 71 0.61 -8.76 -11.86
N ALA A 72 1.76 -9.29 -11.42
CA ALA A 72 1.81 -10.64 -10.86
C ALA A 72 1.01 -10.71 -9.54
N PHE A 73 1.16 -9.69 -8.69
CA PHE A 73 0.40 -9.55 -7.45
C PHE A 73 -1.11 -9.42 -7.69
N GLU A 74 -1.53 -8.61 -8.66
CA GLU A 74 -2.93 -8.50 -9.08
C GLU A 74 -3.48 -9.86 -9.54
N LYS A 75 -2.75 -10.56 -10.39
CA LYS A 75 -3.15 -11.88 -10.88
C LYS A 75 -3.32 -12.88 -9.72
N ALA A 76 -2.36 -12.96 -8.81
CA ALA A 76 -2.43 -13.85 -7.65
C ALA A 76 -3.58 -13.47 -6.70
N SER A 77 -3.80 -12.17 -6.48
CA SER A 77 -4.91 -11.63 -5.69
C SER A 77 -6.26 -12.05 -6.27
N LEU A 78 -6.46 -11.85 -7.58
CA LEU A 78 -7.71 -12.19 -8.27
C LEU A 78 -7.91 -13.70 -8.47
N ALA A 79 -6.86 -14.50 -8.34
CA ALA A 79 -6.93 -15.96 -8.33
C ALA A 79 -7.26 -16.53 -6.94
N GLY A 80 -7.39 -15.69 -5.91
CA GLY A 80 -7.68 -16.11 -4.54
C GLY A 80 -6.49 -16.78 -3.85
N GLU A 81 -5.26 -16.60 -4.33
CA GLU A 81 -4.06 -17.24 -3.73
C GLU A 81 -3.80 -16.78 -2.29
N TYR A 82 -4.36 -15.63 -1.90
CA TYR A 82 -4.29 -15.08 -0.54
C TYR A 82 -5.58 -15.28 0.26
N TYR A 83 -6.64 -15.80 -0.36
CA TYR A 83 -7.89 -16.04 0.33
C TYR A 83 -7.75 -17.27 1.22
N GLU A 84 -7.86 -17.06 2.53
CA GLU A 84 -7.79 -18.12 3.54
C GLU A 84 -8.79 -17.79 4.64
N SER A 85 -9.95 -18.46 4.61
CA SER A 85 -10.98 -18.36 5.65
C SER A 85 -10.71 -19.31 6.81
N PHE A 86 -11.26 -19.01 7.99
CA PHE A 86 -11.21 -19.88 9.17
C PHE A 86 -12.49 -19.77 10.00
N ASP A 87 -12.72 -20.73 10.88
CA ASP A 87 -13.89 -20.75 11.75
C ASP A 87 -13.83 -19.62 12.78
N VAL A 88 -14.66 -18.59 12.56
CA VAL A 88 -14.74 -17.41 13.42
C VAL A 88 -15.57 -17.69 14.68
N ASN A 89 -15.06 -17.24 15.82
CA ASN A 89 -15.69 -17.25 17.12
C ASN A 89 -15.34 -15.97 17.91
N SER A 90 -15.92 -15.80 19.08
CA SER A 90 -15.74 -14.61 19.92
C SER A 90 -14.31 -14.36 20.41
N LYS A 91 -13.38 -15.30 20.22
CA LYS A 91 -11.97 -15.15 20.60
C LYS A 91 -11.06 -14.77 19.44
N ASN A 92 -11.40 -15.16 18.20
CA ASN A 92 -10.54 -14.99 17.02
C ASN A 92 -11.13 -14.07 15.93
N PHE A 93 -12.26 -13.40 16.19
CA PHE A 93 -12.89 -12.48 15.23
C PHE A 93 -12.03 -11.27 14.82
N MET A 94 -10.93 -11.00 15.54
CA MET A 94 -9.93 -9.98 15.19
C MET A 94 -8.68 -10.55 14.52
N GLU A 95 -8.56 -11.87 14.39
CA GLU A 95 -7.39 -12.51 13.80
C GLU A 95 -7.42 -12.38 12.27
N LYS A 96 -6.22 -12.30 11.67
CA LYS A 96 -6.03 -12.38 10.22
C LYS A 96 -5.39 -13.72 9.88
N SER A 97 -5.85 -14.36 8.81
CA SER A 97 -5.22 -15.55 8.28
C SER A 97 -3.82 -15.23 7.70
N LYS A 98 -3.02 -16.26 7.45
CA LYS A 98 -1.68 -16.07 6.87
C LYS A 98 -1.78 -15.49 5.46
N GLY A 99 -2.78 -15.94 4.69
CA GLY A 99 -3.11 -15.38 3.38
C GLY A 99 -3.39 -13.87 3.46
N THR A 100 -4.28 -13.45 4.36
CA THR A 100 -4.59 -12.01 4.56
C THR A 100 -3.37 -11.22 5.00
N THR A 101 -2.59 -11.70 5.99
CA THR A 101 -1.36 -11.01 6.43
C THR A 101 -0.32 -10.93 5.32
N GLY A 102 -0.15 -12.01 4.54
CA GLY A 102 0.78 -12.04 3.41
C GLY A 102 0.40 -11.05 2.31
N TRP A 103 -0.90 -10.93 2.01
CA TRP A 103 -1.40 -9.96 1.04
C TRP A 103 -1.14 -8.53 1.47
N ILE A 104 -1.41 -8.20 2.74
CA ILE A 104 -1.18 -6.85 3.29
C ILE A 104 0.31 -6.49 3.23
N ALA A 105 1.19 -7.41 3.61
CA ALA A 105 2.63 -7.20 3.56
C ALA A 105 3.11 -6.88 2.12
N GLU A 106 2.72 -7.72 1.15
CA GLU A 106 3.11 -7.51 -0.25
C GLU A 106 2.50 -6.22 -0.83
N SER A 107 1.26 -5.89 -0.50
CA SER A 107 0.60 -4.64 -0.89
C SER A 107 1.37 -3.42 -0.37
N HIS A 108 1.74 -3.40 0.92
CA HIS A 108 2.54 -2.33 1.52
C HIS A 108 3.91 -2.20 0.86
N ARG A 109 4.59 -3.33 0.64
CA ARG A 109 5.90 -3.36 -0.03
C ARG A 109 5.83 -2.81 -1.45
N LEU A 110 4.81 -3.17 -2.23
CA LEU A 110 4.62 -2.67 -3.59
C LEU A 110 4.27 -1.17 -3.61
N LEU A 111 3.41 -0.71 -2.70
CA LEU A 111 3.10 0.73 -2.55
C LEU A 111 4.35 1.55 -2.19
N ASP A 112 5.19 1.03 -1.30
CA ASP A 112 6.46 1.66 -0.94
C ASP A 112 7.42 1.75 -2.14
N ARG A 113 7.47 0.71 -2.97
CA ARG A 113 8.23 0.75 -4.21
C ARG A 113 7.65 1.76 -5.20
N CYS A 114 6.32 1.91 -5.30
CA CYS A 114 5.71 2.97 -6.10
C CYS A 114 6.10 4.37 -5.59
N VAL A 115 6.09 4.58 -4.27
CA VAL A 115 6.52 5.84 -3.62
C VAL A 115 7.97 6.20 -3.97
N GLU A 116 8.87 5.21 -3.91
CA GLU A 116 10.28 5.43 -4.26
C GLU A 116 10.46 5.68 -5.76
N GLN A 117 9.78 4.92 -6.62
CA GLN A 117 9.93 5.05 -8.07
C GLN A 117 9.28 6.32 -8.64
N ALA A 118 8.25 6.88 -8.00
CA ALA A 118 7.66 8.17 -8.37
C ALA A 118 8.66 9.36 -8.34
N LYS A 119 9.85 9.16 -7.76
CA LYS A 119 10.94 10.15 -7.73
C LYS A 119 11.74 10.18 -9.03
N THR A 120 11.95 9.03 -9.68
CA THR A 120 12.96 8.86 -10.73
C THR A 120 12.51 8.07 -11.96
N ALA A 121 11.48 7.23 -11.83
CA ALA A 121 11.01 6.37 -12.92
C ALA A 121 9.98 7.08 -13.81
N ASP A 122 9.57 6.41 -14.87
CA ASP A 122 8.52 6.89 -15.78
C ASP A 122 7.18 7.11 -15.03
N PRO A 123 6.60 8.32 -15.05
CA PRO A 123 5.36 8.61 -14.35
C PRO A 123 4.17 7.75 -14.80
N ALA A 124 4.10 7.35 -16.07
CA ALA A 124 2.97 6.56 -16.58
C ALA A 124 3.02 5.13 -16.04
N GLU A 125 4.19 4.47 -16.06
CA GLU A 125 4.36 3.15 -15.44
C GLU A 125 4.08 3.16 -13.94
N VAL A 126 4.58 4.16 -13.20
CA VAL A 126 4.37 4.25 -11.75
C VAL A 126 2.91 4.54 -11.42
N ARG A 127 2.23 5.41 -12.20
CA ARG A 127 0.80 5.62 -12.08
C ARG A 127 0.05 4.31 -12.27
N GLN A 128 0.35 3.55 -13.33
CA GLN A 128 -0.32 2.27 -13.59
C GLN A 128 -0.13 1.29 -12.43
N ALA A 129 1.05 1.25 -11.82
CA ALA A 129 1.31 0.43 -10.65
C ALA A 129 0.46 0.83 -9.43
N PHE A 130 0.34 2.13 -9.12
CA PHE A 130 -0.60 2.60 -8.08
C PHE A 130 -2.05 2.22 -8.41
N ASP A 131 -2.46 2.45 -9.65
CA ASP A 131 -3.84 2.26 -10.09
C ASP A 131 -4.31 0.81 -9.94
N ILE A 132 -3.43 -0.16 -10.24
CA ILE A 132 -3.71 -1.59 -10.03
C ILE A 132 -3.93 -1.89 -8.54
N ILE A 133 -3.04 -1.42 -7.66
CA ILE A 133 -3.15 -1.69 -6.22
C ILE A 133 -4.41 -1.04 -5.64
N PHE A 134 -4.72 0.20 -6.04
CA PHE A 134 -5.97 0.86 -5.62
C PHE A 134 -7.21 0.15 -6.16
N GLY A 135 -7.17 -0.41 -7.37
CA GLY A 135 -8.25 -1.23 -7.92
C GLY A 135 -8.50 -2.50 -7.10
N LEU A 136 -7.47 -3.13 -6.55
CA LEU A 136 -7.62 -4.26 -5.64
C LEU A 136 -8.28 -3.85 -4.32
N LEU A 137 -7.90 -2.70 -3.75
CA LEU A 137 -8.54 -2.14 -2.55
C LEU A 137 -10.02 -1.82 -2.81
N ASP A 138 -10.34 -1.25 -3.97
CA ASP A 138 -11.72 -1.00 -4.39
C ASP A 138 -12.52 -2.30 -4.46
N ARG A 139 -11.94 -3.38 -4.99
CA ARG A 139 -12.61 -4.69 -5.05
C ARG A 139 -12.88 -5.29 -3.67
N ILE A 140 -11.95 -5.12 -2.74
CA ILE A 140 -12.15 -5.55 -1.34
C ILE A 140 -13.35 -4.81 -0.73
N ASP A 141 -13.48 -3.50 -0.97
CA ASP A 141 -14.62 -2.71 -0.50
C ASP A 141 -15.95 -3.04 -1.21
N GLU A 142 -15.92 -3.70 -2.37
CA GLU A 142 -17.12 -4.24 -3.02
C GLU A 142 -17.67 -5.51 -2.33
N CYS A 143 -17.08 -5.92 -1.19
CA CYS A 143 -17.42 -7.12 -0.42
C CYS A 143 -17.42 -8.41 -1.26
N ARG A 144 -16.57 -8.46 -2.29
CA ARG A 144 -16.25 -9.70 -2.98
C ARG A 144 -15.19 -10.40 -2.14
N GLU A 145 -15.59 -11.42 -1.38
CA GLU A 145 -14.68 -12.24 -0.57
C GLU A 145 -13.85 -13.19 -1.45
N ASP A 146 -13.09 -12.64 -2.40
CA ASP A 146 -12.31 -13.41 -3.37
C ASP A 146 -10.81 -13.09 -3.36
N ILE A 147 -10.40 -11.98 -2.74
CA ILE A 147 -8.98 -11.62 -2.59
C ILE A 147 -8.44 -12.05 -1.22
N ILE A 148 -9.09 -11.61 -0.13
CA ILE A 148 -8.69 -11.85 1.27
C ILE A 148 -9.92 -12.02 2.15
N PHE A 149 -9.73 -12.62 3.33
CA PHE A 149 -10.79 -12.85 4.31
C PHE A 149 -10.60 -11.97 5.55
N PHE A 150 -11.68 -11.36 6.01
CA PHE A 150 -11.78 -10.66 7.30
C PHE A 150 -12.85 -11.34 8.14
N ALA A 151 -12.56 -11.60 9.41
CA ALA A 151 -13.44 -12.36 10.29
C ALA A 151 -14.64 -11.57 10.85
N ASP A 152 -14.62 -10.24 10.75
CA ASP A 152 -15.68 -9.34 11.25
C ASP A 152 -16.12 -8.36 10.14
N GLU A 153 -15.87 -7.05 10.29
CA GLU A 153 -16.25 -6.05 9.30
C GLU A 153 -15.27 -6.00 8.11
N ALA A 154 -15.59 -6.68 7.01
CA ALA A 154 -14.78 -6.62 5.80
C ALA A 154 -14.65 -5.18 5.24
N GLY A 155 -13.41 -4.77 4.94
CA GLY A 155 -13.14 -3.51 4.26
C GLY A 155 -11.65 -3.23 4.09
N ALA A 156 -11.30 -2.51 3.02
CA ALA A 156 -9.92 -2.17 2.68
C ALA A 156 -9.24 -1.31 3.75
N TRP A 157 -10.01 -0.65 4.63
CA TRP A 157 -9.48 0.06 5.79
C TRP A 157 -8.67 -0.86 6.72
N GLN A 158 -8.99 -2.15 6.80
CA GLN A 158 -8.26 -3.14 7.59
C GLN A 158 -6.86 -3.48 7.03
N VAL A 159 -6.60 -3.13 5.76
CA VAL A 159 -5.27 -3.30 5.14
C VAL A 159 -4.25 -2.37 5.80
N GLY A 160 -4.69 -1.19 6.27
CA GLY A 160 -3.81 -0.27 7.00
C GLY A 160 -2.86 0.54 6.11
N VAL A 161 -3.25 0.85 4.87
CA VAL A 161 -2.43 1.64 3.94
C VAL A 161 -2.01 2.98 4.57
N HIS A 162 -0.71 3.27 4.51
CA HIS A 162 -0.13 4.55 4.94
C HIS A 162 -0.42 5.68 3.94
N TRP A 163 -1.67 6.10 3.84
CA TRP A 163 -2.15 7.07 2.85
C TRP A 163 -1.36 8.39 2.83
N GLU A 164 -0.91 8.90 3.98
CA GLU A 164 -0.11 10.13 4.02
C GLU A 164 1.26 10.01 3.34
N LYS A 165 1.79 8.79 3.28
CA LYS A 165 3.04 8.47 2.56
C LYS A 165 2.77 8.22 1.07
N VAL A 166 1.66 7.54 0.77
CA VAL A 166 1.31 7.05 -0.58
C VAL A 166 0.72 8.15 -1.48
N LEU A 167 -0.17 8.98 -0.96
CA LEU A 167 -0.95 9.94 -1.76
C LEU A 167 -0.09 11.04 -2.41
N PRO A 168 0.88 11.69 -1.72
CA PRO A 168 1.62 12.77 -2.36
C PRO A 168 2.42 12.33 -3.60
N PRO A 169 3.15 11.20 -3.59
CA PRO A 169 3.78 10.64 -4.79
C PRO A 169 2.77 10.26 -5.88
N TRP A 170 1.62 9.68 -5.52
CA TRP A 170 0.57 9.37 -6.49
C TRP A 170 0.00 10.64 -7.16
N PHE A 171 -0.28 11.71 -6.39
CA PHE A 171 -0.71 12.99 -6.95
C PHE A 171 0.30 13.56 -7.94
N LYS A 172 1.61 13.39 -7.68
CA LYS A 172 2.67 13.85 -8.58
C LYS A 172 2.63 13.11 -9.91
N VAL A 173 2.57 11.78 -9.90
CA VAL A 173 2.53 11.00 -11.15
C VAL A 173 1.20 11.16 -11.88
N LEU A 174 0.09 11.31 -11.14
CA LEU A 174 -1.23 11.59 -11.72
C LEU A 174 -1.25 12.97 -12.37
N SER A 175 -0.73 14.01 -11.70
CA SER A 175 -0.63 15.37 -12.25
C SER A 175 0.15 15.40 -13.56
N ALA A 176 1.22 14.60 -13.65
CA ALA A 176 2.07 14.52 -14.84
C ALA A 176 1.44 13.79 -16.04
N THR A 177 0.37 13.02 -15.83
CA THR A 177 -0.13 12.06 -16.84
C THR A 177 -1.63 12.14 -17.09
N ALA A 178 -2.39 12.80 -16.22
CA ALA A 178 -3.85 12.87 -16.30
C ALA A 178 -4.31 14.24 -16.80
N GLU A 179 -5.38 14.20 -17.60
CA GLU A 179 -6.13 15.40 -17.98
C GLU A 179 -6.78 16.06 -16.73
N PRO A 180 -7.10 17.35 -16.78
CA PRO A 180 -7.62 18.10 -15.63
C PRO A 180 -8.81 17.45 -14.92
N GLU A 181 -9.80 16.99 -15.69
CA GLU A 181 -11.02 16.38 -15.17
C GLU A 181 -10.73 15.02 -14.53
N GLU A 182 -9.89 14.19 -15.16
CA GLU A 182 -9.50 12.90 -14.61
C GLU A 182 -8.76 13.09 -13.27
N TYR A 183 -7.79 14.01 -13.23
CA TYR A 183 -7.06 14.33 -12.01
C TYR A 183 -8.00 14.66 -10.85
N ALA A 184 -8.97 15.54 -11.11
CA ALA A 184 -9.95 15.95 -10.11
C ALA A 184 -10.85 14.79 -9.66
N GLN A 185 -11.44 14.07 -10.62
CA GLN A 185 -12.36 12.98 -10.34
C GLN A 185 -11.70 11.87 -9.52
N ARG A 186 -10.50 11.44 -9.92
CA ARG A 186 -9.80 10.32 -9.27
C ARG A 186 -9.36 10.65 -7.86
N ILE A 187 -8.85 11.85 -7.61
CA ILE A 187 -8.46 12.28 -6.27
C ILE A 187 -9.66 12.36 -5.34
N VAL A 188 -10.75 13.01 -5.77
CA VAL A 188 -11.95 13.15 -4.93
C VAL A 188 -12.58 11.79 -4.66
N GLY A 189 -12.66 10.93 -5.69
CA GLY A 189 -13.19 9.57 -5.55
C GLY A 189 -12.40 8.72 -4.55
N LEU A 190 -11.07 8.67 -4.72
CA LEU A 190 -10.20 7.89 -3.83
C LEU A 190 -10.26 8.41 -2.40
N LEU A 191 -10.16 9.72 -2.19
CA LEU A 191 -10.23 10.30 -0.84
C LEU A 191 -11.57 10.01 -0.17
N LYS A 192 -12.69 10.14 -0.88
CA LYS A 192 -14.01 9.86 -0.32
C LYS A 192 -14.16 8.38 0.09
N ARG A 193 -13.57 7.46 -0.67
CA ARG A 193 -13.70 6.02 -0.43
C ARG A 193 -12.74 5.54 0.67
N HIS A 194 -11.47 5.90 0.55
CA HIS A 194 -10.39 5.29 1.35
C HIS A 194 -9.81 6.19 2.45
N TYR A 195 -10.07 7.51 2.38
CA TYR A 195 -9.39 8.49 3.24
C TYR A 195 -10.23 9.73 3.56
N ASP A 196 -11.54 9.57 3.81
CA ASP A 196 -12.48 10.71 3.93
C ASP A 196 -12.10 11.61 5.10
N TYR A 197 -11.65 11.00 6.21
CA TYR A 197 -11.21 11.69 7.42
C TYR A 197 -10.04 12.66 7.21
N GLY A 198 -9.15 12.36 6.26
CA GLY A 198 -7.98 13.19 5.94
C GLY A 198 -8.12 13.95 4.62
N SER A 199 -9.31 13.94 4.01
CA SER A 199 -9.57 14.47 2.67
C SER A 199 -9.18 15.94 2.54
N ALA A 200 -9.54 16.80 3.50
CA ALA A 200 -9.22 18.23 3.45
C ALA A 200 -7.71 18.51 3.37
N LYS A 201 -6.92 17.79 4.19
CA LYS A 201 -5.45 17.89 4.19
C LYS A 201 -4.89 17.43 2.84
N MET A 202 -5.34 16.29 2.34
CA MET A 202 -4.80 15.71 1.10
C MET A 202 -5.23 16.47 -0.15
N LEU A 203 -6.42 17.07 -0.17
CA LEU A 203 -6.85 17.99 -1.23
C LEU A 203 -5.96 19.23 -1.29
N ALA A 204 -5.52 19.76 -0.14
CA ALA A 204 -4.58 20.88 -0.11
C ALA A 204 -3.21 20.48 -0.68
N VAL A 205 -2.73 19.26 -0.40
CA VAL A 205 -1.50 18.72 -1.01
C VAL A 205 -1.69 18.55 -2.52
N ALA A 206 -2.79 17.95 -2.96
CA ALA A 206 -3.05 17.72 -4.39
C ALA A 206 -3.16 19.04 -5.18
N ARG A 207 -3.75 20.09 -4.60
CA ARG A 207 -3.78 21.44 -5.21
C ARG A 207 -2.39 22.02 -5.41
N LYS A 208 -1.44 21.78 -4.50
CA LYS A 208 -0.06 22.27 -4.62
C LYS A 208 0.71 21.58 -5.75
N THR A 209 0.38 20.31 -6.01
CA THR A 209 1.01 19.48 -7.07
C THR A 209 0.39 19.68 -8.46
N ALA A 210 -0.85 20.19 -8.51
CA ALA A 210 -1.64 20.32 -9.72
C ALA A 210 -1.24 21.52 -10.62
N THR A 211 -1.37 21.32 -11.93
CA THR A 211 -1.34 22.40 -12.92
C THR A 211 -2.49 23.40 -12.69
N PRO A 212 -2.45 24.63 -13.27
CA PRO A 212 -3.54 25.58 -13.15
C PRO A 212 -4.90 25.02 -13.61
N ALA A 213 -4.93 24.28 -14.72
CA ALA A 213 -6.16 23.66 -15.23
C ALA A 213 -6.69 22.57 -14.29
N GLN A 214 -5.81 21.69 -13.80
CA GLN A 214 -6.17 20.66 -12.80
C GLN A 214 -6.67 21.28 -11.49
N ARG A 215 -6.11 22.41 -11.04
CA ARG A 215 -6.60 23.15 -9.85
C ARG A 215 -8.01 23.68 -10.04
N GLN A 216 -8.32 24.20 -11.23
CA GLN A 216 -9.67 24.66 -11.57
C GLN A 216 -10.66 23.48 -11.59
N ALA A 217 -10.31 22.38 -12.25
CA ALA A 217 -11.13 21.17 -12.29
C ALA A 217 -11.39 20.62 -10.87
N LEU A 218 -10.35 20.53 -10.03
CA LEU A 218 -10.47 20.04 -8.65
C LEU A 218 -11.42 20.91 -7.82
N SER A 219 -11.36 22.23 -7.97
CA SER A 219 -12.27 23.17 -7.29
C SER A 219 -13.73 22.98 -7.74
N LYS A 220 -13.97 22.78 -9.04
CA LYS A 220 -15.32 22.51 -9.59
C LYS A 220 -15.91 21.21 -9.02
N PHE A 221 -15.12 20.14 -9.00
CA PHE A 221 -15.55 18.84 -8.48
C PHE A 221 -15.89 18.90 -6.97
N GLN A 222 -15.11 19.65 -6.20
CA GLN A 222 -15.39 19.84 -4.77
C GLN A 222 -16.70 20.61 -4.55
N ALA A 223 -16.94 21.68 -5.31
CA ALA A 223 -18.19 22.42 -5.23
C ALA A 223 -19.41 21.54 -5.55
N ALA A 224 -19.33 20.74 -6.62
CA ALA A 224 -20.40 19.82 -7.00
C ALA A 224 -20.67 18.75 -5.92
N ALA A 225 -19.63 18.20 -5.30
CA ALA A 225 -19.76 17.21 -4.23
C ALA A 225 -20.41 17.79 -2.96
N THR A 226 -20.13 19.06 -2.64
CA THR A 226 -20.77 19.76 -1.51
C THR A 226 -22.24 20.05 -1.77
N THR A 227 -22.59 20.50 -2.97
CA THR A 227 -24.00 20.74 -3.36
C THR A 227 -24.83 19.46 -3.29
N ALA A 228 -24.27 18.31 -3.68
CA ALA A 228 -24.96 17.03 -3.63
C ALA A 228 -25.19 16.47 -2.20
N ARG A 229 -24.45 16.95 -1.18
CA ARG A 229 -24.65 16.57 0.23
C ARG A 229 -25.70 17.43 0.94
N GLY A 230 -25.95 18.67 0.48
CA GLY A 230 -26.90 19.60 1.10
C GLY A 230 -28.36 19.44 0.66
N THR A 231 -28.63 18.55 -0.29
CA THR A 231 -29.97 18.25 -0.84
C THR A 231 -30.53 16.90 -0.39
N ARG A 232 -29.95 16.28 0.65
CA ARG A 232 -30.46 15.08 1.30
C ARG A 232 -30.95 15.37 2.71
#